data_AF-A0A819Y595-F1
#
_entry.id   AF-A0A819Y595-F1
#
_cell.length_a   1.000
_cell.length_b   1.000
_cell.length_c   1.000
_cell.angle_alpha   90.00
_cell.angle_beta   90.00
_cell.angle_gamma   90.00
#
_symmetry.space_group_name_H-M   'P 1'
#
loop_
_entity.id
_entity.type
_entity.pdbx_description
1 polymer ?
#
loop_
_entity_poly.entity_id
_entity_poly.type
_entity_poly.pdbx_seq_one_letter_code
_entity_poly.pdbx_strand_id
1 'polypeptide(L)'
;NFHDEIENLNEQIELLNQKGELLLQSSTTDSNDNQIEHLLETINRNYDSLTIKIKIPLDNINEIHQSTTTTTTTDNISSIPSNQFVDELHHHMNEIDLTMNELSELLVSSTNDAISSQPIKLTEQLLDNTVIHNELEKRKHALEQLYSNIETFKPMITNKEDMDSIKVLDEKLALLNQHWLIMKQTNELREENLLLTQVCSNKFWSEYNELSIILNNISQQLLQIRPRSSSRQYLENEQEKYNQLIKDFSNNEIKYQDILQKYSLQLLTLISSNQQETDDIYRYLYELEQQWKHLEIDLNTCQQELTQSMIKSDELNTKLENVSTWFNDKSSFTTNIGTNNELEDIRIFKEHLDDKYIDIINLKQDYTDIEQQNEFIIEEKPNIVEEQFVEIDSKWAQLKDKIQEQDVRSDNTIAN
;
A
#
# COMPACT_ATOMS: atom_id res chain seq x y z
N ASN A 1 11.12 -40.13 -20.51
CA ASN A 1 11.63 -39.00 -19.71
C ASN A 1 11.64 -37.71 -20.48
N PHE A 2 12.56 -37.44 -21.41
CA PHE A 2 12.60 -36.12 -22.09
C PHE A 2 11.36 -35.82 -22.95
N HIS A 3 10.75 -36.85 -23.57
CA HIS A 3 9.51 -36.70 -24.32
C HIS A 3 8.31 -36.42 -23.41
N ASP A 4 8.24 -37.10 -22.26
CA ASP A 4 7.18 -36.89 -21.26
C ASP A 4 7.31 -35.52 -20.57
N GLU A 5 8.53 -35.01 -20.42
CA GLU A 5 8.81 -33.66 -19.91
C GLU A 5 8.38 -32.57 -20.91
N ILE A 6 8.60 -32.79 -22.21
CA ILE A 6 8.12 -31.88 -23.28
C ILE A 6 6.59 -31.91 -23.38
N GLU A 7 5.96 -33.08 -23.26
CA GLU A 7 4.51 -33.21 -23.29
C GLU A 7 3.86 -32.53 -22.08
N ASN A 8 4.44 -32.68 -20.89
CA ASN A 8 4.03 -31.98 -19.68
C ASN A 8 4.22 -30.46 -19.79
N LEU A 9 5.31 -29.99 -20.41
CA LEU A 9 5.52 -28.56 -20.65
C LEU A 9 4.46 -28.00 -21.62
N ASN A 10 4.11 -28.75 -22.66
CA ASN A 10 3.07 -28.35 -23.62
C ASN A 10 1.68 -28.30 -22.97
N GLU A 11 1.33 -29.27 -22.12
CA GLU A 11 0.08 -29.23 -21.35
C GLU A 11 0.03 -28.03 -20.39
N GLN A 12 1.15 -27.68 -19.75
CA GLN A 12 1.23 -26.51 -18.88
C GLN A 12 1.08 -25.20 -19.65
N ILE A 13 1.65 -25.11 -20.85
CA ILE A 13 1.51 -23.95 -21.75
C ILE A 13 0.06 -23.80 -22.21
N GLU A 14 -0.61 -24.91 -22.58
CA GLU A 14 -2.01 -24.89 -22.98
C GLU A 14 -2.93 -24.47 -21.82
N LEU A 15 -2.66 -24.94 -20.61
CA LEU A 15 -3.37 -24.53 -19.40
C LEU A 15 -3.15 -23.04 -19.07
N LEU A 16 -1.94 -22.52 -19.30
CA LEU A 16 -1.62 -21.10 -19.10
C LEU A 16 -2.39 -20.21 -20.10
N ASN A 17 -2.46 -20.65 -21.35
CA ASN A 17 -3.21 -19.96 -22.42
C ASN A 17 -4.71 -19.93 -22.11
N GLN A 18 -5.31 -21.05 -21.68
CA GLN A 18 -6.71 -21.11 -21.28
C GLN A 18 -7.02 -20.20 -20.08
N LYS A 19 -6.10 -20.12 -19.10
CA LYS A 19 -6.23 -19.19 -17.96
C LYS A 19 -6.10 -17.73 -18.37
N GLY A 20 -5.20 -17.42 -19.30
CA GLY A 20 -5.06 -16.08 -19.89
C GLY A 20 -6.32 -15.65 -20.63
N GLU A 21 -6.93 -16.55 -21.40
CA GLU A 21 -8.18 -16.30 -22.11
C GLU A 21 -9.37 -16.08 -21.16
N LEU A 22 -9.45 -16.84 -20.07
CA LEU A 22 -10.44 -16.63 -19.00
C LEU A 22 -10.27 -15.28 -18.28
N LEU A 23 -9.02 -14.86 -18.05
CA LEU A 23 -8.73 -13.55 -17.47
C LEU A 23 -9.18 -12.41 -18.38
N LEU A 24 -8.93 -12.51 -19.68
CA LEU A 24 -9.41 -11.57 -20.71
C LEU A 24 -10.95 -11.52 -20.79
N GLN A 25 -11.62 -12.66 -20.63
CA GLN A 25 -13.09 -12.71 -20.59
C GLN A 25 -13.69 -12.11 -19.31
N SER A 26 -12.94 -12.11 -18.21
CA SER A 26 -13.38 -11.59 -16.90
C SER A 26 -13.13 -10.09 -16.69
N SER A 27 -12.39 -9.44 -17.57
CA SER A 27 -11.92 -8.05 -17.42
C SER A 27 -12.71 -7.02 -18.23
N THR A 28 -13.97 -7.29 -18.57
CA THR A 28 -14.90 -6.36 -19.27
C THR A 28 -15.32 -5.12 -18.46
N THR A 29 -14.39 -4.49 -17.73
CA THR A 29 -14.56 -3.18 -17.09
C THR A 29 -13.41 -2.29 -17.52
N ASP A 30 -13.75 -1.28 -18.34
CA ASP A 30 -12.94 -0.43 -19.22
C ASP A 30 -11.73 0.34 -18.61
N SER A 31 -11.18 -0.01 -17.44
CA SER A 31 -10.02 0.68 -16.86
C SER A 31 -8.73 -0.13 -16.74
N ASN A 32 -8.77 -1.46 -16.93
CA ASN A 32 -7.59 -2.33 -16.78
C ASN A 32 -7.03 -2.86 -18.11
N ASP A 33 -7.70 -2.57 -19.24
CA ASP A 33 -7.33 -3.10 -20.55
C ASP A 33 -5.89 -2.70 -20.97
N ASN A 34 -5.48 -1.45 -20.71
CA ASN A 34 -4.14 -0.98 -21.09
C ASN A 34 -2.99 -1.67 -20.33
N GLN A 35 -3.20 -2.09 -19.08
CA GLN A 35 -2.15 -2.73 -18.29
C GLN A 35 -1.97 -4.20 -18.68
N ILE A 36 -3.07 -4.88 -18.97
CA ILE A 36 -3.05 -6.29 -19.40
C ILE A 36 -2.56 -6.39 -20.85
N GLU A 37 -2.97 -5.48 -21.72
CA GLU A 37 -2.48 -5.41 -23.11
C GLU A 37 -0.97 -5.14 -23.16
N HIS A 38 -0.46 -4.22 -22.34
CA HIS A 38 0.99 -3.99 -22.22
C HIS A 38 1.73 -5.21 -21.65
N LEU A 39 1.13 -5.94 -20.71
CA LEU A 39 1.72 -7.15 -20.14
C LEU A 39 1.74 -8.29 -21.17
N LEU A 40 0.70 -8.43 -21.99
CA LEU A 40 0.62 -9.41 -23.08
C LEU A 40 1.54 -9.06 -24.25
N GLU A 41 1.64 -7.80 -24.65
CA GLU A 41 2.63 -7.36 -25.65
C GLU A 41 4.06 -7.60 -25.16
N THR A 42 4.32 -7.37 -23.87
CA THR A 42 5.63 -7.64 -23.26
C THR A 42 5.93 -9.13 -23.22
N ILE A 43 4.96 -9.97 -22.83
CA ILE A 43 5.09 -11.43 -22.84
C ILE A 43 5.30 -11.96 -24.27
N ASN A 44 4.54 -11.48 -25.25
CA ASN A 44 4.69 -11.88 -26.65
C ASN A 44 6.03 -11.43 -27.24
N ARG A 45 6.46 -10.21 -26.95
CA ARG A 45 7.78 -9.72 -27.38
C ARG A 45 8.93 -10.48 -26.72
N ASN A 46 8.75 -10.90 -25.47
CA ASN A 46 9.70 -11.76 -24.76
C ASN A 46 9.68 -13.18 -25.31
N TYR A 47 8.52 -13.72 -25.66
CA TYR A 47 8.37 -15.01 -26.32
C TYR A 47 9.01 -15.01 -27.72
N ASP A 48 8.81 -13.95 -28.50
CA ASP A 48 9.46 -13.78 -29.81
C ASP A 48 10.97 -13.61 -29.67
N SER A 49 11.43 -12.86 -28.67
CA SER A 49 12.86 -12.72 -28.32
C SER A 49 13.47 -14.06 -27.87
N LEU A 50 12.76 -14.84 -27.05
CA LEU A 50 13.14 -16.19 -26.64
C LEU A 50 13.17 -17.13 -27.85
N THR A 51 12.16 -17.08 -28.72
CA THR A 51 12.07 -17.91 -29.93
C THR A 51 13.17 -17.58 -30.93
N ILE A 52 13.54 -16.30 -31.08
CA ILE A 52 14.65 -15.86 -31.93
C ILE A 52 16.00 -16.25 -31.32
N LYS A 53 16.18 -16.15 -30.00
CA LYS A 53 17.39 -16.59 -29.28
C LYS A 53 17.54 -18.13 -29.24
N ILE A 54 16.43 -18.86 -29.22
CA ILE A 54 16.38 -20.34 -29.37
C ILE A 54 16.72 -20.77 -30.82
N LYS A 55 16.62 -19.87 -31.80
CA LYS A 55 16.92 -20.14 -33.22
C LYS A 55 18.40 -20.01 -33.61
N ILE A 56 19.31 -19.90 -32.62
CA ILE A 56 20.74 -20.23 -32.81
C ILE A 56 20.85 -21.76 -32.65
N PRO A 57 21.40 -22.50 -33.62
CA PRO A 57 20.80 -23.76 -34.09
C PRO A 57 20.91 -24.92 -33.09
N LEU A 58 19.76 -25.43 -32.64
CA LEU A 58 19.61 -26.77 -32.05
C LEU A 58 20.00 -27.90 -33.01
N ASP A 59 20.17 -27.60 -34.30
CA ASP A 59 20.45 -28.60 -35.33
C ASP A 59 21.88 -29.16 -35.21
N ASN A 60 22.85 -28.40 -34.69
CA ASN A 60 24.24 -28.87 -34.62
C ASN A 60 24.51 -29.93 -33.53
N ILE A 61 23.73 -29.98 -32.45
CA ILE A 61 24.02 -30.90 -31.33
C ILE A 61 23.24 -32.23 -31.49
N ASN A 62 22.01 -32.18 -32.04
CA ASN A 62 21.21 -33.38 -32.27
C ASN A 62 21.59 -34.14 -33.57
N GLU A 63 22.12 -33.46 -34.61
CA GLU A 63 22.64 -34.15 -35.80
C GLU A 63 23.89 -35.01 -35.51
N ILE A 64 24.65 -34.70 -34.46
CA ILE A 64 25.87 -35.45 -34.10
C ILE A 64 25.51 -36.77 -33.40
N HIS A 65 24.41 -36.81 -32.64
CA HIS A 65 23.93 -38.07 -32.06
C HIS A 65 23.51 -39.07 -33.15
N GLN A 66 22.98 -38.60 -34.30
CA GLN A 66 22.71 -39.46 -35.45
C GLN A 66 23.99 -39.85 -36.21
N SER A 67 25.00 -38.98 -36.25
CA SER A 67 26.30 -39.27 -36.88
C SER A 67 27.15 -40.29 -36.11
N THR A 68 26.96 -40.40 -34.79
CA THR A 68 27.67 -41.39 -33.94
C THR A 68 26.85 -42.65 -33.64
N THR A 69 25.52 -42.64 -33.73
CA THR A 69 24.70 -43.85 -33.50
C THR A 69 24.35 -44.64 -34.76
N THR A 70 24.41 -44.05 -35.96
CA THR A 70 24.14 -44.78 -37.22
C THR A 70 25.32 -45.61 -37.75
N THR A 71 26.48 -45.58 -37.09
CA THR A 71 27.63 -46.46 -37.38
C THR A 71 27.61 -47.79 -36.62
N THR A 72 26.44 -48.24 -36.15
CA THR A 72 26.23 -49.58 -35.57
C THR A 72 25.68 -50.61 -36.58
N THR A 73 26.07 -50.52 -37.86
CA THR A 73 26.11 -51.70 -38.74
C THR A 73 27.50 -52.32 -38.71
N THR A 74 27.53 -53.53 -38.16
CA THR A 74 28.58 -54.49 -37.79
C THR A 74 29.81 -54.72 -38.69
N ASP A 75 30.17 -53.91 -39.67
CA ASP A 75 31.37 -54.16 -40.50
C ASP A 75 32.05 -52.84 -40.92
N ASN A 76 32.86 -52.25 -40.03
CA ASN A 76 34.06 -51.41 -40.31
C ASN A 76 34.53 -50.66 -39.04
N ILE A 77 34.97 -51.39 -38.02
CA ILE A 77 35.73 -50.82 -36.89
C ILE A 77 37.21 -50.83 -37.26
N SER A 78 37.55 -50.05 -38.28
CA SER A 78 38.95 -49.73 -38.59
C SER A 78 39.03 -48.28 -39.00
N SER A 79 39.68 -47.50 -38.13
CA SER A 79 40.29 -46.18 -38.35
C SER A 79 39.34 -44.98 -38.55
N ILE A 80 38.83 -44.43 -37.45
CA ILE A 80 39.04 -42.99 -37.23
C ILE A 80 40.51 -42.87 -36.78
N PRO A 81 41.40 -42.20 -37.52
CA PRO A 81 42.76 -41.94 -37.06
C PRO A 81 42.70 -41.22 -35.71
N SER A 82 43.44 -41.72 -34.71
CA SER A 82 43.49 -41.15 -33.35
C SER A 82 43.65 -39.61 -33.35
N ASN A 83 44.42 -39.08 -34.28
CA ASN A 83 44.60 -37.64 -34.49
C ASN A 83 43.31 -36.88 -34.86
N GLN A 84 42.42 -37.42 -35.72
CA GLN A 84 41.20 -36.71 -36.14
C GLN A 84 40.19 -36.53 -35.01
N PHE A 85 40.09 -37.52 -34.12
CA PHE A 85 39.20 -37.45 -32.96
C PHE A 85 39.73 -36.47 -31.90
N VAL A 86 41.04 -36.46 -31.67
CA VAL A 86 41.69 -35.48 -30.76
C VAL A 86 41.47 -34.05 -31.27
N ASP A 87 41.55 -33.84 -32.59
CA ASP A 87 41.25 -32.56 -33.23
C ASP A 87 39.77 -32.14 -33.04
N GLU A 88 38.82 -33.07 -33.19
CA GLU A 88 37.39 -32.83 -32.92
C GLU A 88 37.12 -32.47 -31.45
N LEU A 89 37.76 -33.16 -30.50
CA LEU A 89 37.67 -32.82 -29.07
C LEU A 89 38.23 -31.42 -28.79
N HIS A 90 39.36 -31.05 -29.41
CA HIS A 90 39.91 -29.70 -29.30
C HIS A 90 38.95 -28.65 -29.87
N HIS A 91 38.29 -28.94 -30.99
CA HIS A 91 37.29 -28.04 -31.57
C HIS A 91 36.11 -27.83 -30.61
N HIS A 92 35.46 -28.89 -30.14
CA HIS A 92 34.33 -28.80 -29.21
C HIS A 92 34.73 -28.13 -27.89
N MET A 93 35.93 -28.41 -27.37
CA MET A 93 36.46 -27.75 -26.17
C MET A 93 36.60 -26.23 -26.36
N ASN A 94 37.03 -25.79 -27.54
CA ASN A 94 37.15 -24.37 -27.85
C ASN A 94 35.78 -23.70 -28.03
N GLU A 95 34.80 -24.39 -28.60
CA GLU A 95 33.43 -23.87 -28.69
C GLU A 95 32.77 -23.72 -27.31
N ILE A 96 32.94 -24.71 -26.42
CA ILE A 96 32.43 -24.61 -25.04
C ILE A 96 33.13 -23.46 -24.30
N ASP A 97 34.44 -23.28 -24.47
CA ASP A 97 35.19 -22.17 -23.89
C ASP A 97 34.66 -20.80 -24.36
N LEU A 98 34.45 -20.63 -25.67
CA LEU A 98 33.86 -19.40 -26.24
C LEU A 98 32.47 -19.11 -25.66
N THR A 99 31.57 -20.10 -25.69
CA THR A 99 30.20 -19.91 -25.18
C THR A 99 30.13 -19.74 -23.66
N MET A 100 31.10 -20.27 -22.91
CA MET A 100 31.24 -20.00 -21.47
C MET A 100 31.74 -18.59 -21.19
N ASN A 101 32.61 -18.04 -22.02
CA ASN A 101 33.03 -16.64 -21.90
C ASN A 101 31.86 -15.69 -22.18
N GLU A 102 31.03 -15.96 -23.20
CA GLU A 102 29.81 -15.21 -23.47
C GLU A 102 28.81 -15.25 -22.29
N LEU A 103 28.63 -16.43 -21.68
CA LEU A 103 27.78 -16.59 -20.51
C LEU A 103 28.34 -15.86 -19.28
N SER A 104 29.67 -15.85 -19.12
CA SER A 104 30.35 -15.12 -18.06
C SER A 104 30.12 -13.61 -18.19
N GLU A 105 30.23 -13.05 -19.40
CA GLU A 105 29.92 -11.65 -19.68
C GLU A 105 28.46 -11.32 -19.35
N LEU A 106 27.52 -12.19 -19.73
CA LEU A 106 26.10 -12.02 -19.41
C LEU A 106 25.88 -12.03 -17.89
N LEU A 107 26.47 -12.98 -17.16
CA LEU A 107 26.36 -13.08 -15.71
C LEU A 107 26.94 -11.84 -15.01
N VAL A 108 28.11 -11.36 -15.46
CA VAL A 108 28.71 -10.11 -14.94
C VAL A 108 27.79 -8.93 -15.19
N SER A 109 27.14 -8.83 -16.36
CA SER A 109 26.19 -7.76 -16.63
C SER A 109 24.96 -7.81 -15.71
N SER A 110 24.41 -9.00 -15.46
CA SER A 110 23.24 -9.22 -14.59
C SER A 110 23.54 -9.00 -13.10
N THR A 111 24.76 -9.34 -12.67
CA THR A 111 25.19 -9.16 -11.27
C THR A 111 25.60 -7.72 -10.97
N ASN A 112 26.05 -6.97 -11.98
CA ASN A 112 26.30 -5.53 -11.88
C ASN A 112 25.01 -4.69 -11.96
N ASP A 113 23.93 -5.24 -12.52
CA ASP A 113 22.62 -4.60 -12.47
C ASP A 113 22.12 -4.58 -11.02
N ALA A 114 21.84 -3.37 -10.53
CA ALA A 114 21.51 -3.15 -9.13
C ALA A 114 20.16 -3.80 -8.80
N ILE A 115 20.05 -4.39 -7.61
CA ILE A 115 18.79 -5.01 -7.18
C ILE A 115 17.73 -3.93 -7.04
N SER A 116 16.57 -4.12 -7.67
CA SER A 116 15.47 -3.18 -7.52
C SER A 116 14.72 -3.40 -6.20
N SER A 117 14.16 -2.34 -5.66
CA SER A 117 13.16 -2.32 -4.61
C SER A 117 11.73 -2.53 -5.11
N GLN A 118 11.50 -2.53 -6.42
CA GLN A 118 10.17 -2.57 -7.03
C GLN A 118 9.77 -4.01 -7.34
N PRO A 119 8.59 -4.50 -6.87
CA PRO A 119 8.17 -5.88 -7.07
C PRO A 119 8.16 -6.36 -8.53
N ILE A 120 7.74 -5.49 -9.45
CA ILE A 120 7.64 -5.80 -10.88
C ILE A 120 9.05 -6.02 -11.46
N LYS A 121 9.97 -5.07 -11.24
CA LYS A 121 11.36 -5.17 -11.70
C LYS A 121 12.10 -6.35 -11.07
N LEU A 122 11.85 -6.66 -9.79
CA LEU A 122 12.41 -7.85 -9.15
C LEU A 122 11.96 -9.14 -9.83
N THR A 123 10.72 -9.19 -10.29
CA THR A 123 10.19 -10.34 -11.05
C THR A 123 10.90 -10.47 -12.40
N GLU A 124 11.17 -9.36 -13.08
CA GLU A 124 11.96 -9.34 -14.32
C GLU A 124 13.40 -9.82 -14.07
N GLN A 125 14.07 -9.31 -13.03
CA GLN A 125 15.43 -9.71 -12.67
C GLN A 125 15.52 -11.20 -12.28
N LEU A 126 14.50 -11.76 -11.63
CA LEU A 126 14.40 -13.20 -11.33
C LEU A 126 14.23 -14.04 -12.60
N LEU A 127 13.43 -13.57 -13.55
CA LEU A 127 13.26 -14.23 -14.84
C LEU A 127 14.58 -14.25 -15.61
N ASP A 128 15.30 -13.13 -15.66
CA ASP A 128 16.61 -13.03 -16.32
C ASP A 128 17.64 -13.96 -15.65
N ASN A 129 17.64 -14.03 -14.32
CA ASN A 129 18.49 -14.97 -13.57
C ASN A 129 18.15 -16.43 -13.91
N THR A 130 16.87 -16.76 -14.05
CA THR A 130 16.41 -18.11 -14.45
C THR A 130 16.92 -18.48 -15.85
N VAL A 131 17.00 -17.53 -16.78
CA VAL A 131 17.58 -17.75 -18.11
C VAL A 131 19.06 -18.10 -18.00
N ILE A 132 19.82 -17.38 -17.17
CA ILE A 132 21.24 -17.67 -16.92
C ILE A 132 21.42 -19.04 -16.26
N HIS A 133 20.59 -19.37 -15.28
CA HIS A 133 20.57 -20.68 -14.62
C HIS A 133 20.39 -21.82 -15.64
N ASN A 134 19.38 -21.71 -16.50
CA ASN A 134 19.11 -22.71 -17.53
C ASN A 134 20.28 -22.86 -18.50
N GLU A 135 20.95 -21.77 -18.86
CA GLU A 135 22.12 -21.83 -19.74
C GLU A 135 23.33 -22.47 -19.05
N LEU A 136 23.55 -22.19 -17.76
CA LEU A 136 24.56 -22.86 -16.95
C LEU A 136 24.33 -24.38 -16.89
N GLU A 137 23.09 -24.84 -16.72
CA GLU A 137 22.78 -26.28 -16.71
C GLU A 137 22.99 -26.94 -18.09
N LYS A 138 22.70 -26.24 -19.19
CA LYS A 138 23.08 -26.74 -20.52
C LYS A 138 24.60 -26.88 -20.68
N ARG A 139 25.38 -25.91 -20.18
CA ARG A 139 26.86 -25.98 -20.26
C ARG A 139 27.43 -27.05 -19.35
N LYS A 140 26.84 -27.28 -18.18
CA LYS A 140 27.15 -28.45 -17.33
C LYS A 140 27.06 -29.72 -18.16
N HIS A 141 25.92 -29.92 -18.82
CA HIS A 141 25.68 -31.14 -19.57
C HIS A 141 26.71 -31.32 -20.71
N ALA A 142 27.02 -30.25 -21.45
CA ALA A 142 28.05 -30.28 -22.49
C ALA A 142 29.45 -30.64 -21.95
N LEU A 143 29.82 -30.11 -20.78
CA LEU A 143 31.09 -30.45 -20.11
C LEU A 143 31.13 -31.92 -19.65
N GLU A 144 30.01 -32.45 -19.15
CA GLU A 144 29.88 -33.85 -18.73
C GLU A 144 29.96 -34.81 -19.92
N GLN A 145 29.35 -34.46 -21.06
CA GLN A 145 29.49 -35.21 -22.30
C GLN A 145 30.94 -35.22 -22.80
N LEU A 146 31.61 -34.07 -22.79
CA LEU A 146 33.00 -33.97 -23.22
C LEU A 146 33.93 -34.79 -22.31
N TYR A 147 33.70 -34.76 -20.99
CA TYR A 147 34.38 -35.62 -20.02
C TYR A 147 34.21 -37.10 -20.35
N SER A 148 32.96 -37.54 -20.58
CA SER A 148 32.65 -38.93 -20.92
C SER A 148 33.33 -39.37 -22.22
N ASN A 149 33.36 -38.50 -23.24
CA ASN A 149 34.01 -38.78 -24.51
C ASN A 149 35.53 -38.93 -24.36
N ILE A 150 36.16 -38.05 -23.59
CA ILE A 150 37.60 -38.13 -23.30
C ILE A 150 37.91 -39.43 -22.56
N GLU A 151 37.19 -39.75 -21.48
CA GLU A 151 37.45 -40.96 -20.69
C GLU A 151 37.20 -42.26 -21.47
N THR A 152 36.22 -42.27 -22.39
CA THR A 152 35.95 -43.44 -23.25
C THR A 152 37.07 -43.67 -24.27
N PHE A 153 37.67 -42.60 -24.80
CA PHE A 153 38.67 -42.68 -25.87
C PHE A 153 40.11 -42.77 -25.37
N LYS A 154 40.40 -42.22 -24.18
CA LYS A 154 41.69 -42.27 -23.49
C LYS A 154 42.37 -43.65 -23.48
N PRO A 155 41.69 -44.79 -23.23
CA PRO A 155 42.33 -46.11 -23.30
C PRO A 155 42.67 -46.58 -24.72
N MET A 156 42.10 -45.97 -25.76
CA MET A 156 42.31 -46.34 -27.17
C MET A 156 43.55 -45.67 -27.79
N ILE A 157 44.14 -44.70 -27.10
CA ILE A 157 45.28 -43.94 -27.59
C ILE A 157 46.58 -44.68 -27.31
N THR A 158 47.37 -44.90 -28.35
CA THR A 158 48.63 -45.65 -28.27
C THR A 158 49.87 -44.82 -28.59
N ASN A 159 49.71 -43.65 -29.24
CA ASN A 159 50.81 -42.77 -29.57
C ASN A 159 51.08 -41.76 -28.44
N LYS A 160 52.30 -41.23 -28.36
CA LYS A 160 52.71 -40.31 -27.29
C LYS A 160 52.16 -38.89 -27.49
N GLU A 161 52.02 -38.46 -28.74
CA GLU A 161 51.59 -37.10 -29.10
C GLU A 161 50.13 -36.86 -28.69
N ASP A 162 49.21 -37.75 -29.06
CA ASP A 162 47.80 -37.66 -28.67
C ASP A 162 47.62 -37.85 -27.16
N MET A 163 48.47 -38.66 -26.51
CA MET A 163 48.48 -38.81 -25.05
C MET A 163 48.82 -37.50 -24.34
N ASP A 164 49.76 -36.71 -24.88
CA ASP A 164 50.10 -35.41 -24.32
C ASP A 164 49.01 -34.37 -24.65
N SER A 165 48.38 -34.41 -25.83
CA SER A 165 47.23 -33.58 -26.19
C SER A 165 46.00 -33.83 -25.30
N ILE A 166 45.71 -35.10 -24.97
CA ILE A 166 44.62 -35.45 -24.06
C ILE A 166 44.84 -34.95 -22.64
N LYS A 167 46.09 -34.92 -22.14
CA LYS A 167 46.38 -34.29 -20.84
C LYS A 167 46.07 -32.79 -20.86
N VAL A 168 46.41 -32.11 -21.95
CA VAL A 168 46.07 -30.68 -22.12
C VAL A 168 44.55 -30.49 -22.16
N LEU A 169 43.81 -31.39 -22.81
CA LEU A 169 42.34 -31.39 -22.79
C LEU A 169 41.78 -31.64 -21.39
N ASP A 170 42.33 -32.60 -20.63
CA ASP A 170 41.94 -32.87 -19.24
C ASP A 170 42.15 -31.61 -18.36
N GLU A 171 43.29 -30.94 -18.50
CA GLU A 171 43.58 -29.69 -17.78
C GLU A 171 42.60 -28.57 -18.16
N LYS A 172 42.33 -28.38 -19.45
CA LYS A 172 41.36 -27.37 -19.93
C LYS A 172 39.94 -27.69 -19.46
N LEU A 173 39.54 -28.95 -19.47
CA LEU A 173 38.23 -29.40 -18.99
C LEU A 173 38.06 -29.12 -17.49
N ALA A 174 39.12 -29.36 -16.70
CA ALA A 174 39.12 -29.05 -15.27
C ALA A 174 38.94 -27.54 -15.03
N LEU A 175 39.63 -26.69 -15.81
CA LEU A 175 39.49 -25.24 -15.73
C LEU A 175 38.07 -24.77 -16.11
N LEU A 176 37.49 -25.31 -17.18
CA LEU A 176 36.12 -24.96 -17.59
C LEU A 176 35.08 -25.41 -16.56
N ASN A 177 35.25 -26.59 -15.96
CA ASN A 177 34.40 -27.04 -14.86
C ASN A 177 34.50 -26.14 -13.63
N GLN A 178 35.71 -25.65 -13.31
CA GLN A 178 35.90 -24.69 -12.23
C GLN A 178 35.21 -23.35 -12.54
N HIS A 179 35.35 -22.84 -13.78
CA HIS A 179 34.69 -21.61 -14.20
C HIS A 179 33.17 -21.74 -14.12
N TRP A 180 32.62 -22.86 -14.61
CA TRP A 180 31.21 -23.18 -14.46
C TRP A 180 30.75 -23.15 -13.01
N LEU A 181 31.51 -23.78 -12.10
CA LEU A 181 31.15 -23.84 -10.68
C LEU A 181 31.09 -22.45 -10.04
N ILE A 182 32.05 -21.57 -10.36
CA ILE A 182 32.07 -20.19 -9.86
C ILE A 182 30.86 -19.41 -10.39
N MET A 183 30.54 -19.56 -11.69
CA MET A 183 29.40 -18.90 -12.29
C MET A 183 28.08 -19.38 -11.70
N LYS A 184 27.93 -20.69 -11.48
CA LYS A 184 26.77 -21.27 -10.80
C LYS A 184 26.59 -20.69 -9.40
N GLN A 185 27.62 -20.73 -8.57
CA GLN A 185 27.57 -20.18 -7.21
C GLN A 185 27.23 -18.69 -7.20
N THR A 186 27.77 -17.94 -8.17
CA THR A 186 27.48 -16.51 -8.31
C THR A 186 26.02 -16.26 -8.71
N ASN A 187 25.49 -17.06 -9.64
CA ASN A 187 24.10 -16.95 -10.08
C ASN A 187 23.11 -17.36 -8.97
N GLU A 188 23.40 -18.44 -8.23
CA GLU A 188 22.60 -18.90 -7.07
C GLU A 188 22.58 -17.85 -5.95
N LEU A 189 23.72 -17.22 -5.64
CA LEU A 189 23.77 -16.13 -4.66
C LEU A 189 22.97 -14.92 -5.13
N ARG A 190 23.00 -14.59 -6.43
CA ARG A 190 22.18 -13.51 -7.00
C ARG A 190 20.70 -13.84 -6.88
N GLU A 191 20.30 -15.08 -7.15
CA GLU A 191 18.93 -15.57 -7.02
C GLU A 191 18.42 -15.47 -5.58
N GLU A 192 19.22 -15.94 -4.60
CA GLU A 192 18.87 -15.85 -3.18
C GLU A 192 18.63 -14.39 -2.75
N ASN A 193 19.51 -13.48 -3.15
CA ASN A 193 19.35 -12.06 -2.86
C ASN A 193 18.12 -11.45 -3.54
N LEU A 194 17.81 -11.83 -4.78
CA LEU A 194 16.60 -11.39 -5.49
C LEU A 194 15.33 -11.86 -4.79
N LEU A 195 15.25 -13.14 -4.42
CA LEU A 195 14.10 -13.71 -3.73
C LEU A 195 13.88 -13.08 -2.36
N LEU A 196 14.96 -12.91 -1.59
CA LEU A 196 14.89 -12.24 -0.28
C LEU A 196 14.42 -10.79 -0.43
N THR A 197 14.96 -10.07 -1.43
CA THR A 197 14.55 -8.69 -1.72
C THR A 197 13.09 -8.62 -2.16
N GLN A 198 12.61 -9.58 -2.95
CA GLN A 198 11.21 -9.65 -3.38
C GLN A 198 10.25 -9.81 -2.20
N VAL A 199 10.59 -10.67 -1.23
CA VAL A 199 9.79 -10.83 -0.01
C VAL A 199 9.76 -9.54 0.80
N CYS A 200 10.91 -8.91 1.04
CA CYS A 200 11.00 -7.66 1.80
C CYS A 200 10.30 -6.49 1.08
N SER A 201 10.47 -6.40 -0.24
CA SER A 201 9.84 -5.40 -1.11
C SER A 201 8.32 -5.52 -1.08
N ASN A 202 7.78 -6.73 -1.32
CA ASN A 202 6.34 -6.97 -1.29
C ASN A 202 5.75 -6.61 0.07
N LYS A 203 6.43 -6.98 1.17
CA LYS A 203 5.97 -6.64 2.51
C LYS A 203 5.97 -5.13 2.74
N PHE A 204 7.06 -4.45 2.41
CA PHE A 204 7.18 -3.00 2.56
C PHE A 204 6.09 -2.25 1.79
N TRP A 205 5.97 -2.50 0.48
CA TRP A 205 5.02 -1.78 -0.37
C TRP A 205 3.57 -2.10 -0.03
N SER A 206 3.25 -3.35 0.33
CA SER A 206 1.90 -3.71 0.76
C SER A 206 1.50 -2.95 2.03
N GLU A 207 2.35 -2.98 3.06
CA GLU A 207 2.05 -2.32 4.34
C GLU A 207 2.02 -0.79 4.21
N TYR A 208 2.95 -0.23 3.42
CA TYR A 208 2.99 1.20 3.11
C TYR A 208 1.69 1.67 2.44
N ASN A 209 1.29 0.99 1.36
CA ASN A 209 0.09 1.37 0.60
C ASN A 209 -1.18 1.21 1.43
N GLU A 210 -1.30 0.11 2.18
CA GLU A 210 -2.44 -0.12 3.06
C GLU A 210 -2.53 0.98 4.14
N LEU A 211 -1.42 1.31 4.81
CA LEU A 211 -1.40 2.37 5.82
C LEU A 211 -1.73 3.73 5.20
N SER A 212 -1.18 4.05 4.03
CA SER A 212 -1.46 5.32 3.36
C SER A 212 -2.95 5.47 3.02
N ILE A 213 -3.61 4.39 2.56
CA ILE A 213 -5.06 4.38 2.33
C ILE A 213 -5.84 4.62 3.64
N ILE A 214 -5.44 3.95 4.73
CA ILE A 214 -6.06 4.11 6.05
C ILE A 214 -5.92 5.56 6.54
N LEU A 215 -4.72 6.13 6.50
CA LEU A 215 -4.47 7.51 6.95
C LEU A 215 -5.28 8.53 6.13
N ASN A 216 -5.35 8.36 4.81
CA ASN A 216 -6.20 9.19 3.95
C ASN A 216 -7.68 9.05 4.32
N ASN A 217 -8.17 7.84 4.59
CA ASN A 217 -9.55 7.63 5.00
C ASN A 217 -9.86 8.30 6.35
N ILE A 218 -8.97 8.17 7.35
CA ILE A 218 -9.13 8.83 8.64
C ILE A 218 -9.14 10.36 8.45
N SER A 219 -8.22 10.90 7.64
CA SER A 219 -8.19 12.33 7.32
C SER A 219 -9.50 12.81 6.68
N GLN A 220 -10.04 12.07 5.71
CA GLN A 220 -11.31 12.43 5.06
C GLN A 220 -12.50 12.35 6.02
N GLN A 221 -12.55 11.34 6.90
CA GLN A 221 -13.61 11.24 7.91
C GLN A 221 -13.49 12.33 8.98
N LEU A 222 -12.26 12.72 9.35
CA LEU A 222 -12.03 13.80 10.30
C LEU A 222 -12.57 15.14 9.77
N LEU A 223 -12.42 15.42 8.48
CA LEU A 223 -12.99 16.60 7.82
C LEU A 223 -14.53 16.64 7.84
N GLN A 224 -15.18 15.48 8.04
CA GLN A 224 -16.63 15.38 8.14
C GLN A 224 -17.13 15.64 9.56
N ILE A 225 -16.26 15.55 10.57
CA ILE A 225 -16.63 15.84 11.95
C ILE A 225 -16.88 17.34 12.08
N ARG A 226 -18.01 17.69 12.70
CA ARG A 226 -18.43 19.08 12.89
C ARG A 226 -18.37 19.43 14.37
N PRO A 227 -17.26 20.01 14.85
CA PRO A 227 -16.99 20.12 16.27
C PRO A 227 -17.79 21.21 16.97
N ARG A 228 -18.73 21.91 16.31
CA ARG A 228 -19.44 23.07 16.84
C ARG A 228 -20.95 22.91 16.72
N SER A 229 -21.67 23.00 17.83
CA SER A 229 -23.13 23.13 17.88
C SER A 229 -23.58 23.53 19.29
N SER A 230 -24.77 24.10 19.39
CA SER A 230 -25.50 24.34 20.64
C SER A 230 -26.26 23.10 21.14
N SER A 231 -26.46 22.10 20.28
CA SER A 231 -27.13 20.84 20.65
C SER A 231 -26.13 19.87 21.29
N ARG A 232 -26.38 19.53 22.56
CA ARG A 232 -25.58 18.55 23.31
C ARG A 232 -25.59 17.16 22.66
N GLN A 233 -26.77 16.67 22.28
CA GLN A 233 -26.91 15.34 21.67
C GLN A 233 -26.14 15.25 20.35
N TYR A 234 -26.11 16.33 19.57
CA TYR A 234 -25.32 16.39 18.35
C TYR A 234 -23.82 16.26 18.64
N LEU A 235 -23.31 17.05 19.59
CA LEU A 235 -21.89 17.00 19.99
C LEU A 235 -21.49 15.64 20.56
N GLU A 236 -22.38 14.97 21.31
CA GLU A 236 -22.13 13.61 21.80
C GLU A 236 -21.99 12.60 20.65
N ASN A 237 -22.81 12.70 19.60
CA ASN A 237 -22.67 11.86 18.40
C ASN A 237 -21.37 12.14 17.64
N GLU A 238 -20.98 13.41 17.49
CA GLU A 238 -19.71 13.79 16.85
C GLU A 238 -18.50 13.31 17.67
N GLN A 239 -18.59 13.35 19.01
CA GLN A 239 -17.57 12.81 19.91
C GLN A 239 -17.43 11.28 19.76
N GLU A 240 -18.52 10.55 19.55
CA GLU A 240 -18.47 9.11 19.30
C GLU A 240 -17.76 8.80 17.98
N LYS A 241 -18.07 9.53 16.90
CA LYS A 241 -17.36 9.42 15.62
C LYS A 241 -15.87 9.70 15.79
N TYR A 242 -15.51 10.77 16.50
CA TYR A 242 -14.13 11.12 16.80
C TYR A 242 -13.40 10.01 17.57
N ASN A 243 -14.04 9.44 18.60
CA ASN A 243 -13.46 8.35 19.40
C ASN A 243 -13.17 7.10 18.54
N GLN A 244 -14.03 6.81 17.57
CA GLN A 244 -13.80 5.72 16.61
C GLN A 244 -12.58 6.01 15.73
N LEU A 245 -12.44 7.24 15.21
CA LEU A 245 -11.26 7.63 14.42
C LEU A 245 -9.96 7.54 15.22
N ILE A 246 -9.96 7.98 16.48
CA ILE A 246 -8.79 7.85 17.35
C ILE A 246 -8.41 6.40 17.57
N LYS A 247 -9.41 5.54 17.82
CA LYS A 247 -9.16 4.11 17.97
C LYS A 247 -8.54 3.52 16.70
N ASP A 248 -9.07 3.86 15.53
CA ASP A 248 -8.56 3.37 14.25
C ASP A 248 -7.14 3.88 13.96
N PHE A 249 -6.85 5.15 14.28
CA PHE A 249 -5.50 5.71 14.20
C PHE A 249 -4.52 4.99 15.13
N SER A 250 -4.85 4.86 16.42
CA SER A 250 -3.99 4.18 17.41
C SER A 250 -3.76 2.70 17.08
N ASN A 251 -4.77 2.00 16.53
CA ASN A 251 -4.61 0.60 16.11
C ASN A 251 -3.54 0.41 15.02
N ASN A 252 -3.22 1.47 14.27
CA ASN A 252 -2.25 1.43 13.18
C ASN A 252 -0.85 1.93 13.59
N GLU A 253 -0.65 2.33 14.85
CA GLU A 253 0.64 2.83 15.35
C GLU A 253 1.77 1.79 15.21
N ILE A 254 1.48 0.52 15.56
CA ILE A 254 2.45 -0.57 15.43
C ILE A 254 2.85 -0.77 13.97
N LYS A 255 1.88 -0.75 13.04
CA LYS A 255 2.12 -0.90 11.61
C LYS A 255 3.01 0.24 11.09
N TYR A 256 2.71 1.47 11.47
CA TYR A 256 3.52 2.65 11.16
C TYR A 256 4.97 2.49 11.63
N GLN A 257 5.19 2.08 12.89
CA GLN A 257 6.54 1.87 13.43
C GLN A 257 7.28 0.73 12.71
N ASP A 258 6.60 -0.37 12.41
CA ASP A 258 7.19 -1.50 11.67
C ASP A 258 7.62 -1.09 10.26
N ILE A 259 6.86 -0.25 9.56
CA ILE A 259 7.25 0.28 8.25
C ILE A 259 8.51 1.12 8.36
N LEU A 260 8.57 2.04 9.34
CA LEU A 260 9.70 2.96 9.51
C LEU A 260 10.99 2.30 9.98
N GLN A 261 10.90 1.29 10.86
CA GLN A 261 12.07 0.75 11.55
C GLN A 261 12.49 -0.63 11.06
N LYS A 262 11.54 -1.45 10.60
CA LYS A 262 11.79 -2.86 10.30
C LYS A 262 11.75 -3.14 8.81
N TYR A 263 10.62 -2.88 8.15
CA TYR A 263 10.45 -3.22 6.73
C TYR A 263 11.33 -2.35 5.83
N SER A 264 11.44 -1.04 6.13
CA SER A 264 12.37 -0.13 5.46
C SER A 264 13.82 -0.60 5.59
N LEU A 265 14.29 -0.89 6.81
CA LEU A 265 15.67 -1.26 7.08
C LEU A 265 16.06 -2.56 6.37
N GLN A 266 15.16 -3.55 6.39
CA GLN A 266 15.35 -4.81 5.67
C GLN A 266 15.50 -4.57 4.17
N LEU A 267 14.62 -3.77 3.57
CA LEU A 267 14.65 -3.48 2.14
C LEU A 267 15.88 -2.65 1.75
N LEU A 268 16.15 -1.55 2.47
CA LEU A 268 17.28 -0.65 2.24
C LEU A 268 18.64 -1.35 2.33
N THR A 269 18.76 -2.35 3.21
CA THR A 269 19.99 -3.15 3.31
C THR A 269 20.26 -3.92 2.02
N LEU A 270 19.21 -4.52 1.44
CA LEU A 270 19.29 -5.39 0.27
C LEU A 270 19.48 -4.60 -1.03
N ILE A 271 18.95 -3.39 -1.11
CA ILE A 271 19.04 -2.52 -2.30
C ILE A 271 20.11 -1.43 -2.18
N SER A 272 21.05 -1.57 -1.24
CA SER A 272 22.07 -0.54 -0.93
C SER A 272 22.98 -0.18 -2.11
N SER A 273 23.10 -1.04 -3.12
CA SER A 273 23.81 -0.73 -4.37
C SER A 273 23.00 0.14 -5.34
N ASN A 274 21.68 0.26 -5.14
CA ASN A 274 20.77 1.06 -5.93
C ASN A 274 20.45 2.40 -5.22
N GLN A 275 21.35 3.38 -5.40
CA GLN A 275 21.24 4.67 -4.69
C GLN A 275 19.95 5.43 -5.04
N GLN A 276 19.52 5.39 -6.30
CA GLN A 276 18.32 6.09 -6.74
C GLN A 276 17.07 5.57 -6.03
N GLU A 277 16.87 4.25 -6.03
CA GLU A 277 15.69 3.66 -5.38
C GLU A 277 15.79 3.71 -3.85
N THR A 278 17.01 3.74 -3.30
CA THR A 278 17.26 4.05 -1.89
C THR A 278 16.74 5.43 -1.50
N ASP A 279 17.08 6.46 -2.30
CA ASP A 279 16.62 7.83 -2.07
C ASP A 279 15.09 7.95 -2.21
N ASP A 280 14.49 7.22 -3.16
CA ASP A 280 13.04 7.15 -3.31
C ASP A 280 12.35 6.55 -2.07
N ILE A 281 12.86 5.44 -1.52
CA ILE A 281 12.31 4.86 -0.29
C ILE A 281 12.38 5.87 0.86
N TYR A 282 13.49 6.58 1.04
CA TYR A 282 13.59 7.63 2.07
C TYR A 282 12.56 8.75 1.87
N ARG A 283 12.29 9.13 0.62
CA ARG A 283 11.24 10.12 0.30
C ARG A 283 9.85 9.59 0.69
N TYR A 284 9.51 8.35 0.35
CA TYR A 284 8.23 7.75 0.74
C TYR A 284 8.06 7.65 2.25
N LEU A 285 9.12 7.27 2.97
CA LEU A 285 9.13 7.24 4.45
C LEU A 285 8.89 8.64 5.02
N TYR A 286 9.56 9.66 4.49
CA TYR A 286 9.36 11.03 4.90
C TYR A 286 7.91 11.51 4.65
N GLU A 287 7.35 11.24 3.47
CA GLU A 287 5.96 11.57 3.14
C GLU A 287 4.98 10.92 4.13
N LEU A 288 5.19 9.64 4.46
CA LEU A 288 4.37 8.92 5.45
C LEU A 288 4.49 9.51 6.85
N GLU A 289 5.70 9.86 7.30
CA GLU A 289 5.90 10.54 8.59
C GLU A 289 5.18 11.89 8.64
N GLN A 290 5.22 12.67 7.57
CA GLN A 290 4.51 13.95 7.51
C GLN A 290 3.00 13.76 7.56
N GLN A 291 2.46 12.78 6.82
CA GLN A 291 1.04 12.45 6.87
C GLN A 291 0.60 12.04 8.28
N TRP A 292 1.39 11.18 8.94
CA TRP A 292 1.12 10.76 10.32
C TRP A 292 1.10 11.94 11.30
N LYS A 293 2.16 12.78 11.27
CA LYS A 293 2.28 13.96 12.14
C LYS A 293 1.17 14.99 11.89
N HIS A 294 0.83 15.22 10.63
CA HIS A 294 -0.25 16.15 10.29
C HIS A 294 -1.59 15.66 10.84
N LEU A 295 -1.90 14.37 10.67
CA LEU A 295 -3.13 13.79 11.18
C LEU A 295 -3.19 13.81 12.71
N GLU A 296 -2.07 13.59 13.40
CA GLU A 296 -1.98 13.72 14.87
C GLU A 296 -2.32 15.15 15.33
N ILE A 297 -1.82 16.17 14.61
CA ILE A 297 -2.15 17.57 14.88
C ILE A 297 -3.65 17.82 14.66
N ASP A 298 -4.19 17.40 13.51
CA ASP A 298 -5.59 17.63 13.16
C ASP A 298 -6.55 16.94 14.14
N LEU A 299 -6.23 15.71 14.57
CA LEU A 299 -6.98 14.98 15.58
C LEU A 299 -7.00 15.75 16.91
N ASN A 300 -5.85 16.22 17.38
CA ASN A 300 -5.75 17.01 18.60
C ASN A 300 -6.52 18.34 18.49
N THR A 301 -6.42 19.03 17.35
CA THR A 301 -7.21 20.25 17.11
C THR A 301 -8.70 19.97 17.15
N CYS A 302 -9.19 18.93 16.46
CA CYS A 302 -10.58 18.52 16.49
C CYS A 302 -11.05 18.19 17.92
N GLN A 303 -10.22 17.52 18.73
CA GLN A 303 -10.53 17.21 20.12
C GLN A 303 -10.73 18.47 20.97
N GLN A 304 -9.84 19.44 20.81
CA GLN A 304 -9.91 20.71 21.54
C GLN A 304 -11.16 21.49 21.16
N GLU A 305 -11.49 21.53 19.86
CA GLU A 305 -12.69 22.19 19.37
C GLU A 305 -13.97 21.50 19.87
N LEU A 306 -14.05 20.16 19.82
CA LEU A 306 -15.17 19.40 20.37
C LEU A 306 -15.35 19.66 21.86
N THR A 307 -14.25 19.58 22.63
CA THR A 307 -14.28 19.82 24.08
C THR A 307 -14.76 21.22 24.41
N GLN A 308 -14.25 22.23 23.69
CA GLN A 308 -14.66 23.62 23.90
C GLN A 308 -16.13 23.84 23.57
N SER A 309 -16.63 23.23 22.49
CA SER A 309 -18.03 23.34 22.10
C SER A 309 -18.96 22.63 23.07
N MET A 310 -18.56 21.47 23.61
CA MET A 310 -19.33 20.78 24.65
C MET A 310 -19.46 21.66 25.91
N ILE A 311 -18.37 22.30 26.36
CA ILE A 311 -18.41 23.24 27.49
C ILE A 311 -19.37 24.40 27.21
N LYS A 312 -19.25 25.04 26.03
CA LYS A 312 -20.15 26.15 25.64
C LYS A 312 -21.61 25.73 25.56
N SER A 313 -21.88 24.54 25.01
CA SER A 313 -23.22 23.95 24.93
C SER A 313 -23.78 23.70 26.33
N ASP A 314 -23.00 23.13 27.26
CA ASP A 314 -23.44 22.89 28.64
C ASP A 314 -23.69 24.21 29.39
N GLU A 315 -22.84 25.23 29.20
CA GLU A 315 -23.06 26.58 29.75
C GLU A 315 -24.34 27.21 29.21
N LEU A 316 -24.58 27.14 27.90
CA LEU A 316 -25.79 27.64 27.25
C LEU A 316 -27.04 26.94 27.81
N ASN A 317 -27.04 25.61 27.85
CA ASN A 317 -28.16 24.82 28.37
C ASN A 317 -28.42 25.10 29.86
N THR A 318 -27.36 25.31 30.65
CA THR A 318 -27.50 25.70 32.07
C THR A 318 -28.14 27.08 32.22
N LYS A 319 -27.71 28.08 31.43
CA LYS A 319 -28.33 29.41 31.43
C LYS A 319 -29.80 29.35 30.98
N LEU A 320 -30.10 28.53 29.98
CA LEU A 320 -31.45 28.34 29.46
C LEU A 320 -32.37 27.70 30.51
N GLU A 321 -31.91 26.69 31.24
CA GLU A 321 -32.65 26.09 32.35
C GLU A 321 -32.89 27.10 33.48
N ASN A 322 -31.90 27.94 33.80
CA ASN A 322 -32.04 29.01 34.79
C ASN A 322 -33.10 30.06 34.40
N VAL A 323 -33.18 30.42 33.12
CA VAL A 323 -34.23 31.31 32.61
C VAL A 323 -35.59 30.63 32.68
N SER A 324 -35.68 29.37 32.25
CA SER A 324 -36.93 28.60 32.24
C SER A 324 -37.50 28.37 33.64
N THR A 325 -36.64 28.02 34.60
CA THR A 325 -37.00 27.87 36.02
C THR A 325 -37.46 29.19 36.63
N TRP A 326 -36.80 30.30 36.33
CA TRP A 326 -37.25 31.64 36.76
C TRP A 326 -38.66 31.97 36.27
N PHE A 327 -38.96 31.69 34.99
CA PHE A 327 -40.33 31.88 34.49
C PHE A 327 -41.34 30.97 35.18
N ASN A 328 -40.98 29.72 35.46
CA ASN A 328 -41.87 28.80 36.16
C ASN A 328 -42.17 29.31 37.58
N ASP A 329 -41.16 29.79 38.31
CA ASP A 329 -41.32 30.36 39.66
C ASP A 329 -42.17 31.64 39.65
N LYS A 330 -41.93 32.54 38.69
CA LYS A 330 -42.61 33.85 38.59
C LYS A 330 -43.93 33.83 37.83
N SER A 331 -44.28 32.73 37.16
CA SER A 331 -45.59 32.53 36.51
C SER A 331 -46.78 32.65 37.49
N SER A 332 -46.50 32.46 38.78
CA SER A 332 -47.41 32.59 39.92
C SER A 332 -47.50 34.00 40.52
N PHE A 333 -46.84 35.01 39.93
CA PHE A 333 -46.89 36.38 40.42
C PHE A 333 -48.34 36.86 40.51
N THR A 334 -48.80 36.99 41.74
CA THR A 334 -50.08 37.57 42.12
C THR A 334 -49.73 38.70 43.08
N THR A 335 -49.95 39.94 42.68
CA THR A 335 -49.87 41.06 43.62
C THR A 335 -50.92 40.82 44.71
N ASN A 336 -50.54 40.99 45.98
CA ASN A 336 -51.51 40.99 47.07
C ASN A 336 -52.35 42.26 46.96
N ILE A 337 -53.45 42.14 46.21
CA ILE A 337 -54.41 43.21 45.93
C ILE A 337 -54.86 43.82 47.26
N GLY A 338 -54.61 45.12 47.44
CA GLY A 338 -55.14 45.91 48.57
C GLY A 338 -54.17 46.29 49.69
N THR A 339 -52.86 46.17 49.49
CA THR A 339 -51.85 46.72 50.43
C THR A 339 -51.23 48.02 49.91
N ASN A 340 -50.88 48.96 50.80
CA ASN A 340 -50.36 50.30 50.45
C ASN A 340 -49.04 50.32 49.63
N ASN A 341 -48.45 49.16 49.31
CA ASN A 341 -47.17 49.02 48.60
C ASN A 341 -47.31 48.38 47.20
N GLU A 342 -48.53 48.16 46.71
CA GLU A 342 -48.79 47.44 45.45
C GLU A 342 -48.03 48.03 44.23
N LEU A 343 -47.98 49.36 44.11
CA LEU A 343 -47.22 50.05 43.07
C LEU A 343 -45.70 49.86 43.19
N GLU A 344 -45.18 49.79 44.41
CA GLU A 344 -43.75 49.58 44.66
C GLU A 344 -43.36 48.13 44.37
N ASP A 345 -44.21 47.18 44.72
CA ASP A 345 -44.03 45.76 44.41
C ASP A 345 -44.06 45.52 42.89
N ILE A 346 -44.95 46.20 42.15
CA ILE A 346 -44.99 46.17 40.67
C ILE A 346 -43.74 46.82 40.08
N ARG A 347 -43.26 47.94 40.64
CA ARG A 347 -42.04 48.62 40.19
C ARG A 347 -40.80 47.74 40.33
N ILE A 348 -40.62 47.13 41.50
CA ILE A 348 -39.50 46.21 41.77
C ILE A 348 -39.60 44.97 40.87
N PHE A 349 -40.80 44.46 40.64
CA PHE A 349 -41.00 43.32 39.73
C PHE A 349 -40.63 43.66 38.27
N LYS A 350 -40.96 44.86 37.79
CA LYS A 350 -40.56 45.35 36.46
C LYS A 350 -39.05 45.47 36.32
N GLU A 351 -38.36 45.98 37.34
CA GLU A 351 -36.89 46.07 37.34
C GLU A 351 -36.24 44.68 37.21
N HIS A 352 -36.74 43.70 37.97
CA HIS A 352 -36.31 42.30 37.84
C HIS A 352 -36.66 41.67 36.49
N LEU A 353 -37.75 42.11 35.86
CA LEU A 353 -38.17 41.67 34.54
C LEU A 353 -37.18 42.16 33.48
N ASP A 354 -36.83 43.45 33.53
CA ASP A 354 -35.88 44.09 32.61
C ASP A 354 -34.48 43.47 32.71
N ASP A 355 -33.99 43.20 33.93
CA ASP A 355 -32.74 42.47 34.16
C ASP A 355 -32.75 41.09 33.49
N LYS A 356 -33.87 40.37 33.59
CA LYS A 356 -34.02 39.04 32.98
C LYS A 356 -34.16 39.10 31.46
N TYR A 357 -34.68 40.18 30.91
CA TYR A 357 -34.69 40.39 29.47
C TYR A 357 -33.27 40.50 28.90
N ILE A 358 -32.37 41.18 29.63
CA ILE A 358 -30.96 41.27 29.27
C ILE A 358 -30.32 39.88 29.28
N ASP A 359 -30.61 39.05 30.29
CA ASP A 359 -30.15 37.65 30.33
C ASP A 359 -30.62 36.85 29.10
N ILE A 360 -31.88 37.01 28.67
CA ILE A 360 -32.45 36.35 27.48
C ILE A 360 -31.77 36.84 26.19
N ILE A 361 -31.51 38.14 26.05
CA ILE A 361 -30.79 38.69 24.89
C ILE A 361 -29.38 38.12 24.82
N ASN A 362 -28.65 38.13 25.94
CA ASN A 362 -27.30 37.58 26.02
C ASN A 362 -27.31 36.09 25.66
N LEU A 363 -28.31 35.34 26.13
CA LEU A 363 -28.46 33.92 25.81
C LEU A 363 -28.71 33.67 24.32
N LYS A 364 -29.54 34.49 23.67
CA LYS A 364 -29.77 34.43 22.22
C LYS A 364 -28.52 34.80 21.42
N GLN A 365 -27.72 35.74 21.92
CA GLN A 365 -26.43 36.08 21.32
C GLN A 365 -25.45 34.92 21.45
N ASP A 366 -25.31 34.32 22.64
CA ASP A 366 -24.44 33.16 22.86
C ASP A 366 -24.81 31.99 21.92
N TYR A 367 -26.11 31.72 21.76
CA TYR A 367 -26.62 30.72 20.81
C TYR A 367 -26.22 31.06 19.36
N THR A 368 -26.42 32.32 18.97
CA THR A 368 -26.09 32.81 17.64
C THR A 368 -24.59 32.69 17.37
N ASP A 369 -23.74 33.03 18.34
CA ASP A 369 -22.28 32.96 18.22
C ASP A 369 -21.79 31.50 18.07
N ILE A 370 -22.47 30.54 18.69
CA ILE A 370 -22.18 29.12 18.56
C ILE A 370 -22.58 28.58 17.18
N GLU A 371 -23.73 28.99 16.63
CA GLU A 371 -24.24 28.45 15.37
C GLU A 371 -23.77 29.23 14.11
N GLN A 372 -23.48 30.53 14.18
CA GLN A 372 -23.02 31.33 13.02
C GLN A 372 -21.65 30.91 12.49
N GLN A 373 -20.86 30.16 13.25
CA GLN A 373 -19.57 29.63 12.77
C GLN A 373 -19.72 28.33 11.94
N ASN A 374 -20.95 27.83 11.74
CA ASN A 374 -21.26 26.66 10.92
C ASN A 374 -21.84 27.03 9.53
N GLU A 375 -21.40 28.15 8.95
CA GLU A 375 -22.03 28.84 7.79
C GLU A 375 -22.18 28.03 6.48
N PHE A 376 -21.80 26.74 6.45
CA PHE A 376 -22.04 25.85 5.32
C PHE A 376 -22.64 24.51 5.75
N ILE A 377 -23.94 24.37 5.46
CA ILE A 377 -24.72 23.16 5.10
C ILE A 377 -25.99 22.95 5.94
N ILE A 378 -27.07 22.77 5.17
CA ILE A 378 -28.48 22.64 5.51
C ILE A 378 -28.78 21.17 5.84
N GLU A 379 -28.48 20.72 7.06
CA GLU A 379 -29.18 19.55 7.61
C GLU A 379 -30.12 20.05 8.70
N GLU A 380 -31.38 19.60 8.67
CA GLU A 380 -32.39 19.86 9.71
C GLU A 380 -31.87 19.29 11.04
N LYS A 381 -31.07 20.09 11.75
CA LYS A 381 -30.78 19.85 13.16
C LYS A 381 -32.11 19.97 13.91
N PRO A 382 -32.53 18.98 14.72
CA PRO A 382 -33.63 19.17 15.64
C PRO A 382 -33.21 20.26 16.63
N ASN A 383 -33.77 21.45 16.44
CA ASN A 383 -33.31 22.64 17.14
C ASN A 383 -34.09 22.79 18.46
N ILE A 384 -33.87 21.83 19.35
CA ILE A 384 -34.47 21.79 20.69
C ILE A 384 -34.22 23.11 21.42
N VAL A 385 -33.08 23.75 21.18
CA VAL A 385 -32.72 25.05 21.75
C VAL A 385 -33.57 26.18 21.16
N GLU A 386 -33.84 26.21 19.84
CA GLU A 386 -34.81 27.15 19.25
C GLU A 386 -36.23 26.95 19.78
N GLU A 387 -36.69 25.70 19.91
CA GLU A 387 -38.01 25.40 20.49
C GLU A 387 -38.13 25.96 21.92
N GLN A 388 -37.06 25.80 22.72
CA GLN A 388 -36.97 26.37 24.06
C GLN A 388 -36.97 27.91 24.05
N PHE A 389 -36.29 28.55 23.09
CA PHE A 389 -36.37 30.01 22.94
C PHE A 389 -37.77 30.49 22.58
N VAL A 390 -38.50 29.77 21.73
CA VAL A 390 -39.90 30.07 21.40
C VAL A 390 -40.79 29.95 22.65
N GLU A 391 -40.57 28.94 23.49
CA GLU A 391 -41.28 28.80 24.76
C GLU A 391 -40.97 29.96 25.72
N ILE A 392 -39.70 30.35 25.85
CA ILE A 392 -39.26 31.51 26.65
C ILE A 392 -39.93 32.80 26.16
N ASP A 393 -39.94 33.04 24.85
CA ASP A 393 -40.57 34.24 24.26
C ASP A 393 -42.08 34.26 24.50
N SER A 394 -42.75 33.10 24.43
CA SER A 394 -44.17 32.99 24.77
C SER A 394 -44.45 33.29 26.24
N LYS A 395 -43.65 32.73 27.16
CA LYS A 395 -43.77 32.99 28.60
C LYS A 395 -43.51 34.46 28.93
N TRP A 396 -42.53 35.07 28.27
CA TRP A 396 -42.24 36.50 28.39
C TRP A 396 -43.43 37.37 27.96
N ALA A 397 -44.02 37.10 26.79
CA ALA A 397 -45.19 37.83 26.30
C ALA A 397 -46.37 37.74 27.28
N GLN A 398 -46.68 36.54 27.76
CA GLN A 398 -47.76 36.31 28.73
C GLN A 398 -47.53 37.06 30.06
N LEU A 399 -46.29 37.10 30.54
CA LEU A 399 -45.95 37.79 31.78
C LEU A 399 -46.07 39.31 31.62
N LYS A 400 -45.63 39.85 30.48
CA LYS A 400 -45.77 41.28 30.15
C LYS A 400 -47.24 41.71 30.07
N ASP A 401 -48.08 40.91 29.40
CA ASP A 401 -49.52 41.18 29.31
C ASP A 401 -50.17 41.21 30.70
N LYS A 402 -49.83 40.25 31.58
CA LYS A 402 -50.34 40.21 32.97
C LYS A 402 -49.94 41.44 33.79
N ILE A 403 -48.71 41.93 33.66
CA ILE A 403 -48.25 43.14 34.37
C ILE A 403 -49.01 44.37 33.87
N GLN A 404 -49.19 44.47 32.56
CA GLN A 404 -49.91 45.60 31.96
C GLN A 404 -51.39 45.61 32.36
N GLU A 405 -52.03 44.45 32.47
CA GLU A 405 -53.38 44.33 33.04
C GLU A 405 -53.44 44.76 34.51
N GLN A 406 -52.43 44.45 35.31
CA GLN A 406 -52.35 44.86 36.72
C GLN A 406 -52.13 46.36 36.88
N ASP A 407 -51.21 46.97 36.11
CA ASP A 407 -50.99 48.43 36.11
C ASP A 407 -52.28 49.20 35.85
N VAL A 408 -53.02 48.81 34.80
CA VAL A 408 -54.30 49.45 34.44
C VAL A 408 -55.35 49.28 35.54
N ARG A 409 -55.34 48.16 36.27
CA ARG A 409 -56.24 47.96 37.41
C ARG A 409 -55.84 48.81 38.61
N SER A 410 -54.57 48.87 38.96
CA SER A 410 -54.08 49.66 40.09
C SER A 410 -54.32 51.17 39.86
N ASP A 411 -54.10 51.66 38.63
CA ASP A 411 -54.40 53.06 38.25
C ASP A 411 -55.90 53.40 38.35
N ASN A 412 -56.78 52.48 37.92
CA ASN A 412 -58.23 52.66 38.05
C ASN A 412 -58.74 52.57 39.50
N THR A 413 -57.98 51.94 40.39
CA THR A 413 -58.31 51.82 41.82
C THR A 413 -57.85 53.05 42.62
N ILE A 414 -56.84 53.78 42.13
CA ILE A 414 -56.36 55.04 42.71
C ILE A 414 -57.16 56.24 42.20
N ALA A 415 -57.73 56.15 40.99
CA ALA A 415 -58.55 57.20 40.37
C ALA A 415 -60.02 57.24 40.86
N ASN A 416 -60.50 56.19 41.54
CA ASN A 416 -61.79 56.13 42.24
C ASN A 416 -61.59 56.32 43.75
#